data_AF-S3N5R7-F1
#
_entry.id   AF-S3N5R7-F1
#
_cell.length_a   1.000
_cell.length_b   1.000
_cell.length_c   1.000
_cell.angle_alpha   90.00
_cell.angle_beta   90.00
_cell.angle_gamma   90.00
#
_symmetry.space_group_name_H-M   'P 1'
#
loop_
_entity.id
_entity.type
_entity.pdbx_description
1 polymer ?
#
loop_
_entity_poly.entity_id
_entity_poly.type
_entity_poly.pdbx_seq_one_letter_code
_entity_poly.pdbx_strand_id
1 'polypeptide(L)'
;MSGALKYTFTVESDTPPQIMLGQSIFGGKVVGMEMETVPNLVSVAWLAERYGFSKTTIIKKLEGHNKGTGGKHLYDPKIAMVMLSQPQKNKRGPKRVN
;
A
#
# COMPACT_ATOMS: atom_id res chain seq x y z
N MET A 1 -19.58 12.08 29.82
CA MET A 1 -19.22 11.72 28.43
C MET A 1 -17.72 11.89 28.28
N SER A 2 -16.94 10.80 28.21
CA SER A 2 -15.50 10.87 27.95
C SER A 2 -15.28 10.47 26.49
N GLY A 3 -15.10 11.45 25.61
CA GLY A 3 -14.78 11.22 24.20
C GLY A 3 -13.33 10.76 24.01
N ALA A 4 -13.07 9.95 22.99
CA ALA A 4 -11.74 9.46 22.68
C ALA A 4 -10.82 10.60 22.20
N LEU A 5 -9.63 10.70 22.81
CA LEU A 5 -8.60 11.65 22.42
C LEU A 5 -7.82 11.06 21.24
N LYS A 6 -7.84 11.75 20.09
CA LYS A 6 -7.03 11.41 18.91
C LYS A 6 -5.84 12.34 18.84
N TYR A 7 -4.63 11.78 18.84
CA TYR A 7 -3.39 12.51 18.68
C TYR A 7 -2.74 12.13 17.35
N THR A 8 -2.21 13.11 16.63
CA THR A 8 -1.43 12.91 15.41
C THR A 8 -0.27 13.88 15.51
N PHE A 9 0.96 13.39 15.31
CA PHE A 9 2.15 14.23 15.36
C PHE A 9 3.01 13.98 14.13
N THR A 10 3.56 15.05 13.60
CA THR A 10 4.46 15.06 12.45
C THR A 10 5.82 15.52 12.98
N VAL A 11 6.87 14.79 12.64
CA VAL A 11 8.24 15.11 13.07
C VAL A 11 9.05 15.43 11.82
N GLU A 12 9.61 16.64 11.79
CA GLU A 12 10.66 17.00 10.83
C GLU A 12 12.01 16.78 11.52
N SER A 13 12.88 16.03 10.87
CA SER A 13 14.23 15.79 11.39
C SER A 13 15.20 15.57 10.22
N ASP A 14 16.41 16.12 10.36
CA ASP A 14 17.50 15.93 9.40
C ASP A 14 18.03 14.48 9.42
N THR A 15 17.71 13.72 10.49
CA THR A 15 18.08 12.31 10.67
C THR A 15 16.83 11.45 10.93
N PRO A 16 16.79 10.17 10.52
CA PRO A 16 15.62 9.32 10.75
C PRO A 16 15.22 9.26 12.24
N PRO A 17 13.98 9.65 12.60
CA PRO A 17 13.56 9.63 13.99
C PRO A 17 13.49 8.19 14.51
N GLN A 18 14.01 7.97 15.71
CA GLN A 18 13.93 6.70 16.40
C GLN A 18 12.91 6.81 17.55
N ILE A 19 12.00 5.85 17.61
CA ILE A 19 11.02 5.73 18.69
C ILE A 19 11.25 4.37 19.34
N MET A 20 11.32 4.36 20.67
CA MET A 20 11.49 3.12 21.45
C MET A 20 10.29 2.90 22.37
N LEU A 21 9.93 1.62 22.58
CA LEU A 21 8.95 1.28 23.61
C LEU A 21 9.45 1.78 24.98
N GLY A 22 8.54 2.38 25.74
CA GLY A 22 8.84 2.98 27.03
C GLY A 22 9.46 4.38 26.98
N GLN A 23 9.80 4.90 25.79
CA GLN A 23 10.27 6.28 25.64
C GLN A 23 9.19 7.27 26.08
N SER A 24 9.61 8.33 26.77
CA SER A 24 8.74 9.46 27.12
C SER A 24 8.70 10.43 25.94
N ILE A 25 7.51 10.71 25.41
CA ILE A 25 7.30 11.64 24.29
C ILE A 25 6.06 12.49 24.60
N PHE A 26 6.22 13.82 24.58
CA PHE A 26 5.15 14.81 24.83
C PHE A 26 4.31 14.55 26.10
N GLY A 27 4.95 14.12 27.20
CA GLY A 27 4.26 13.82 28.45
C GLY A 27 3.50 12.48 28.46
N GLY A 28 3.55 11.73 27.35
CA GLY A 28 3.08 10.35 27.24
C GLY A 28 4.22 9.34 27.24
N LYS A 29 3.87 8.07 27.40
CA LYS A 29 4.80 6.93 27.28
C LYS A 29 4.42 6.12 26.06
N VAL A 30 5.40 5.75 25.24
CA VAL A 30 5.19 4.80 24.14
C VAL A 30 4.90 3.42 24.74
N VAL A 31 3.64 2.99 24.71
CA VAL A 31 3.18 1.73 25.34
C VAL A 31 2.91 0.60 24.35
N GLY A 32 2.90 0.89 23.05
CA GLY A 32 2.68 -0.11 22.01
C GLY A 32 3.16 0.38 20.65
N MET A 33 3.53 -0.57 19.79
CA MET A 33 3.85 -0.35 18.39
C MET A 33 3.09 -1.39 17.58
N GLU A 34 2.22 -0.94 16.68
CA GLU A 34 1.59 -1.82 15.69
C GLU A 34 2.43 -1.79 14.42
N MET A 35 3.06 -2.92 14.12
CA MET A 35 3.69 -3.15 12.82
C MET A 35 2.63 -3.74 11.90
N GLU A 36 2.15 -2.97 10.93
CA GLU A 36 1.35 -3.55 9.84
C GLU A 36 2.27 -4.47 9.02
N THR A 37 2.19 -5.77 9.28
CA THR A 37 2.74 -6.77 8.36
C THR A 37 1.95 -6.69 7.07
N VAL A 38 2.52 -6.08 6.03
CA VAL A 38 1.99 -6.28 4.68
C VAL A 38 1.98 -7.79 4.43
N PRO A 39 0.82 -8.41 4.15
CA PRO A 39 0.74 -9.85 3.96
C PRO A 39 1.74 -10.30 2.89
N ASN A 40 2.41 -11.44 3.11
CA ASN A 40 3.38 -12.00 2.16
C ASN A 40 2.81 -12.11 0.74
N LEU A 41 1.50 -12.34 0.64
CA LEU A 41 0.74 -12.31 -0.60
C LEU A 41 -0.58 -11.56 -0.40
N VAL A 42 -0.90 -10.65 -1.31
CA VAL A 42 -2.14 -9.87 -1.31
C VAL A 42 -3.08 -10.33 -2.42
N SER A 43 -4.38 -10.22 -2.15
CA SER A 43 -5.42 -10.55 -3.12
C SER A 43 -5.65 -9.39 -4.11
N VAL A 44 -6.29 -9.70 -5.23
CA VAL A 44 -6.73 -8.68 -6.20
C VAL A 44 -7.69 -7.66 -5.56
N ALA A 45 -8.54 -8.10 -4.62
CA ALA A 45 -9.48 -7.22 -3.94
C ALA A 45 -8.75 -6.16 -3.10
N TRP A 46 -7.74 -6.59 -2.35
CA TRP A 46 -6.90 -5.69 -1.56
C TRP A 46 -6.15 -4.67 -2.44
N LEU A 47 -5.61 -5.12 -3.58
CA LEU A 47 -4.96 -4.22 -4.54
C LEU A 47 -5.94 -3.26 -5.22
N ALA A 48 -7.17 -3.70 -5.48
CA ALA A 48 -8.21 -2.86 -6.08
C ALA A 48 -8.62 -1.72 -5.15
N GLU A 49 -8.82 -2.01 -3.86
CA GLU A 49 -9.13 -0.99 -2.84
C GLU A 49 -7.99 0.02 -2.69
N ARG A 50 -6.73 -0.45 -2.70
CA ARG A 50 -5.56 0.41 -2.47
C ARG A 50 -5.20 1.31 -3.65
N TYR A 51 -5.33 0.82 -4.88
CA TYR A 51 -4.87 1.53 -6.09
C TYR A 51 -6.01 2.03 -6.98
N GLY A 52 -7.28 1.72 -6.67
CA GLY A 52 -8.43 2.17 -7.44
C GLY A 52 -8.57 1.54 -8.83
N PHE A 53 -7.84 0.46 -9.13
CA PHE A 53 -7.94 -0.25 -10.40
C PHE A 53 -9.02 -1.33 -10.38
N SER A 54 -9.62 -1.62 -11.54
CA SER A 54 -10.50 -2.78 -11.68
C SER A 54 -9.71 -4.09 -11.50
N LYS A 55 -10.37 -5.12 -10.96
CA LYS A 55 -9.76 -6.46 -10.76
C LYS A 55 -9.17 -7.02 -12.06
N THR A 56 -9.87 -6.85 -13.18
CA THR A 56 -9.41 -7.29 -14.51
C THR A 56 -8.14 -6.58 -14.96
N THR A 57 -8.04 -5.27 -14.69
CA THR A 57 -6.83 -4.48 -15.00
C THR A 57 -5.64 -4.94 -14.17
N ILE A 58 -5.86 -5.22 -12.88
CA ILE A 58 -4.80 -5.71 -11.97
C ILE A 58 -4.31 -7.08 -12.42
N ILE A 59 -5.22 -8.02 -12.72
CA ILE A 59 -4.87 -9.35 -13.20
C ILE A 59 -4.05 -9.26 -14.49
N LYS A 60 -4.48 -8.45 -15.47
CA LYS A 60 -3.75 -8.27 -16.73
C LYS A 60 -2.36 -7.65 -16.54
N LYS A 61 -2.23 -6.68 -15.62
CA LYS A 61 -0.93 -6.03 -15.34
C LYS A 61 0.03 -6.95 -14.58
N LEU A 62 -0.48 -7.86 -13.76
CA LEU A 62 0.31 -8.71 -12.87
C LEU A 62 0.33 -10.18 -13.31
N GLU A 63 -0.16 -10.51 -14.52
CA GLU A 63 -0.36 -11.87 -15.00
C GLU A 63 0.90 -12.75 -14.85
N GLY A 64 2.07 -12.22 -15.20
CA GLY A 64 3.37 -12.91 -15.08
C GLY A 64 3.91 -13.05 -13.64
N HIS A 65 3.25 -12.44 -12.66
CA HIS A 65 3.65 -12.46 -11.25
C HIS A 65 2.63 -13.16 -10.35
N ASN A 66 1.64 -13.85 -10.93
CA ASN A 66 0.66 -14.57 -10.14
C ASN A 66 1.32 -15.72 -9.36
N LYS A 67 1.11 -15.72 -8.04
CA LYS A 67 1.58 -16.75 -7.10
C LYS A 67 0.44 -17.58 -6.53
N GLY A 68 -0.81 -17.29 -6.91
CA GLY A 68 -1.96 -18.06 -6.46
C GLY A 68 -2.22 -19.28 -7.35
N THR A 69 -2.80 -20.32 -6.76
CA THR A 69 -3.23 -21.55 -7.41
C THR A 69 -4.76 -21.72 -7.31
N GLY A 70 -5.34 -22.57 -8.16
CA GLY A 70 -6.78 -22.89 -8.09
C GLY A 70 -7.72 -21.72 -8.37
N GLY A 71 -7.36 -20.83 -9.30
CA GLY A 71 -8.19 -19.68 -9.70
C GLY A 71 -8.11 -18.46 -8.76
N LYS A 72 -7.33 -18.55 -7.68
CA LYS A 72 -7.01 -17.39 -6.83
C LYS A 72 -5.82 -16.66 -7.42
N HIS A 73 -5.96 -15.34 -7.57
CA HIS A 73 -4.86 -14.46 -7.98
C HIS A 73 -4.26 -13.80 -6.73
N LEU A 74 -3.03 -14.18 -6.42
CA LEU A 74 -2.28 -13.68 -5.28
C LEU A 74 -0.95 -13.10 -5.77
N TYR A 75 -0.56 -11.97 -5.21
CA TYR A 75 0.61 -11.22 -5.68
C TYR A 75 1.50 -10.79 -4.51
N ASP A 76 2.79 -10.72 -4.77
CA ASP A 76 3.73 -10.05 -3.86
C ASP A 76 3.42 -8.54 -3.84
N PRO A 77 3.19 -7.93 -2.67
CA PRO A 77 2.86 -6.51 -2.55
C PRO A 77 3.90 -5.57 -3.15
N LYS A 78 5.20 -5.89 -3.03
CA LYS A 78 6.29 -5.06 -3.54
C LYS A 78 6.29 -5.06 -5.06
N ILE A 79 6.11 -6.22 -5.68
CA ILE A 79 6.01 -6.36 -7.13
C ILE A 79 4.75 -5.64 -7.64
N ALA A 80 3.62 -5.85 -6.96
CA ALA A 80 2.37 -5.19 -7.32
C ALA A 80 2.49 -3.67 -7.24
N MET A 81 3.14 -3.13 -6.21
CA MET A 81 3.40 -1.69 -6.07
C MET A 81 4.23 -1.15 -7.24
N VAL A 82 5.32 -1.81 -7.61
CA VAL A 82 6.17 -1.36 -8.73
C VAL A 82 5.39 -1.37 -10.05
N MET A 83 4.61 -2.41 -10.32
CA MET A 83 3.87 -2.55 -11.58
C MET A 83 2.64 -1.64 -11.67
N LEU A 84 1.95 -1.42 -10.54
CA LEU A 84 0.74 -0.60 -10.50
C LEU A 84 1.02 0.90 -10.39
N SER A 85 2.18 1.30 -9.87
CA SER A 85 2.62 2.71 -9.79
C SER A 85 3.20 3.28 -11.09
N GLN A 86 3.56 2.44 -12.06
CA GLN A 86 4.08 2.93 -13.34
C GLN A 86 3.00 3.69 -14.12
N PRO A 87 3.29 4.94 -14.56
CA PRO A 87 2.37 5.71 -15.38
C PRO A 87 2.08 4.94 -16.67
N GLN A 88 0.79 4.85 -17.03
CA GLN A 88 0.38 4.17 -18.25
C GLN A 88 1.06 4.85 -19.44
N LYS A 89 1.96 4.13 -20.11
CA LYS A 89 2.37 4.48 -21.47
C LYS A 89 1.13 4.34 -22.34
N ASN A 90 0.38 5.44 -22.48
CA ASN A 90 -0.72 5.53 -23.42
C ASN A 90 -0.14 5.32 -24.82
N LYS A 91 -0.13 4.07 -25.28
CA LYS A 91 0.03 3.73 -26.70
C LYS A 91 -1.26 4.06 -27.44
N ARG A 92 -1.77 5.28 -27.27
CA ARG A 92 -2.83 5.80 -28.11
C ARG A 92 -2.15 6.09 -29.44
N GLY A 93 -2.48 5.29 -30.46
CA GLY A 93 -2.14 5.64 -31.83
C GLY A 93 -2.67 7.04 -32.17
N PRO A 94 -2.15 7.67 -33.23
CA PRO A 94 -2.60 8.99 -33.67
C PRO A 94 -4.13 9.08 -33.69
N LYS A 95 -4.69 10.22 -33.26
CA LYS A 95 -6.13 10.49 -33.33
C LYS A 95 -6.56 10.22 -34.77
N ARG A 96 -7.48 9.26 -34.97
CA ARG A 96 -8.08 9.05 -36.29
C ARG A 96 -8.81 10.33 -36.67
N VAL A 97 -8.37 10.94 -37.76
CA VAL A 97 -9.05 12.06 -38.41
C VAL A 97 -10.02 11.41 -39.40
N ASN A 98 -11.31 11.48 -39.08
CA ASN A 98 -12.39 11.33 -40.04
C ASN A 98 -12.96 12.72 -40.31
#